data_AF-A0A537HFZ4-F1
#
_entry.id   AF-A0A537HFZ4-F1
#
_cell.length_a   1.000
_cell.length_b   1.000
_cell.length_c   1.000
_cell.angle_alpha   90.00
_cell.angle_beta   90.00
_cell.angle_gamma   90.00
#
_symmetry.space_group_name_H-M   'P 1'
#
loop_
_entity.id
_entity.type
_entity.pdbx_description
1 polymer ?
#
loop_
_entity_poly.entity_id
_entity_poly.type
_entity_poly.pdbx_seq_one_letter_code
_entity_poly.pdbx_strand_id
1 'polypeptide(L)'
;MLTPRVSYPKVESENLVLLPSYDTSLILDALNKTIEAYAESSFTIIFDSITHFIFTLGPDRTYSLVRQALELMISAKITAIFTMNSRAHDPKITSTFENMFDLEILDEQGRGVPEIRKKITAMN
;
A
#
# COMPACT_ATOMS: atom_id res chain seq x y z
N MET A 1 15.32 4.90 -2.14
CA MET A 1 15.93 3.93 -1.19
C MET A 1 16.24 2.64 -1.93
N LEU A 2 17.43 2.08 -1.74
CA LEU A 2 17.81 0.77 -2.25
C LEU A 2 17.50 -0.25 -1.15
N THR A 3 16.33 -0.87 -1.19
CA THR A 3 15.99 -1.99 -0.31
C THR A 3 16.96 -3.15 -0.58
N PRO A 4 17.52 -3.81 0.45
CA PRO A 4 18.33 -5.01 0.28
C PRO A 4 17.55 -6.01 -0.57
N ARG A 5 18.15 -6.48 -1.67
CA ARG A 5 17.55 -7.55 -2.48
C ARG A 5 17.70 -8.86 -1.71
N VAL A 6 16.60 -9.30 -1.08
CA VAL A 6 16.47 -10.65 -0.54
C VAL A 6 15.70 -11.52 -1.53
N SER A 7 16.06 -12.81 -1.61
CA SER A 7 15.39 -13.77 -2.47
C SER A 7 14.35 -14.64 -1.75
N TYR A 8 14.31 -14.57 -0.43
CA TYR A 8 13.33 -15.22 0.45
C TYR A 8 13.09 -14.35 1.69
N PRO A 9 11.97 -14.52 2.42
CA PRO A 9 11.70 -13.80 3.66
C PRO A 9 12.83 -13.98 4.67
N LYS A 10 13.35 -12.88 5.22
CA LYS A 10 14.46 -12.89 6.17
C LYS A 10 14.13 -12.01 7.37
N VAL A 11 14.18 -12.58 8.57
CA VAL A 11 14.08 -11.82 9.82
C VAL A 11 15.41 -11.10 10.06
N GLU A 12 15.40 -9.77 10.10
CA GLU A 12 16.57 -8.96 10.44
C GLU A 12 16.60 -8.61 11.93
N SER A 13 15.42 -8.40 12.54
CA SER A 13 15.25 -8.19 13.97
C SER A 13 13.82 -8.56 14.40
N GLU A 14 13.52 -8.47 15.70
CA GLU A 14 12.20 -8.78 16.27
C GLU A 14 11.03 -8.12 15.51
N ASN A 15 11.20 -6.85 15.10
CA ASN A 15 10.17 -6.06 14.45
C ASN A 15 10.45 -5.77 12.96
N LEU A 16 11.43 -6.48 12.35
CA LEU A 16 11.83 -6.24 10.96
C LEU A 16 11.99 -7.55 10.20
N VAL A 17 11.14 -7.74 9.20
CA VAL A 17 11.23 -8.83 8.23
C VAL A 17 11.42 -8.23 6.84
N LEU A 18 12.45 -8.69 6.13
CA LEU A 18 12.68 -8.36 4.73
C LEU A 18 11.93 -9.35 3.86
N LEU A 19 11.21 -8.83 2.86
CA LEU A 19 10.49 -9.61 1.86
C LEU A 19 11.02 -9.29 0.45
N PRO A 20 11.04 -10.27 -0.47
CA PRO A 20 11.38 -10.01 -1.87
C PRO A 20 10.35 -9.07 -2.52
N SER A 21 10.76 -7.86 -2.91
CA SER A 21 9.83 -6.84 -3.44
C SER A 21 9.22 -7.18 -4.81
N TYR A 22 9.78 -8.17 -5.51
CA TYR A 22 9.28 -8.62 -6.82
C TYR A 22 8.27 -9.77 -6.74
N ASP A 23 8.16 -10.41 -5.56
CA ASP A 23 7.27 -11.53 -5.30
C ASP A 23 6.02 -11.05 -4.56
N THR A 24 5.01 -10.70 -5.34
CA THR A 24 3.73 -10.19 -4.83
C THR A 24 3.00 -11.23 -3.97
N SER A 25 3.20 -12.51 -4.22
CA SER A 25 2.57 -13.59 -3.45
C SER A 25 3.13 -13.66 -2.04
N LEU A 26 4.45 -13.51 -1.87
CA LEU A 26 5.07 -13.45 -0.55
C LEU A 26 4.64 -12.20 0.24
N ILE A 27 4.46 -11.07 -0.44
CA ILE A 27 3.95 -9.84 0.19
C ILE A 27 2.52 -10.05 0.69
N LEU A 28 1.64 -10.63 -0.12
CA LEU A 28 0.24 -10.92 0.24
C LEU A 28 0.14 -11.96 1.35
N ASP A 29 0.98 -13.00 1.33
CA ASP A 29 1.04 -14.01 2.40
C ASP A 29 1.48 -13.39 3.73
N ALA A 30 2.51 -12.54 3.72
CA ALA A 30 2.97 -11.84 4.92
C ALA A 30 1.91 -10.87 5.46
N LEU A 31 1.20 -10.18 4.57
CA LEU A 31 0.05 -9.34 4.93
C LEU A 31 -1.04 -10.19 5.60
N ASN A 32 -1.46 -11.30 4.99
CA ASN A 32 -2.50 -12.17 5.54
C ASN A 32 -2.12 -12.70 6.93
N LYS A 33 -0.89 -13.17 7.12
CA LYS A 33 -0.37 -13.61 8.42
C LYS A 33 -0.36 -12.50 9.47
N THR A 34 -0.04 -11.27 9.05
CA THR A 34 -0.08 -10.10 9.95
C THR A 34 -1.53 -9.83 10.36
N ILE A 35 -2.47 -9.88 9.43
CA ILE A 35 -3.89 -9.69 9.72
C ILE A 35 -4.40 -10.74 10.72
N GLU A 36 -4.06 -12.00 10.51
CA GLU A 36 -4.42 -13.10 11.41
C GLU A 36 -3.81 -12.91 12.81
N ALA A 37 -2.55 -12.51 12.90
CA ALA A 37 -1.86 -12.31 14.18
C ALA A 37 -2.47 -11.18 15.04
N TYR A 38 -3.10 -10.19 14.40
CA TYR A 38 -3.71 -9.04 15.07
C TYR A 38 -5.24 -8.99 14.94
N ALA A 39 -5.90 -10.10 14.59
CA ALA A 39 -7.34 -10.14 14.26
C ALA A 39 -8.28 -9.59 15.36
N GLU A 40 -7.85 -9.65 16.62
CA GLU A 40 -8.62 -9.16 17.76
C GLU A 40 -8.44 -7.65 18.04
N SER A 41 -7.47 -7.00 17.39
CA SER A 41 -7.13 -5.60 17.62
C SER A 41 -7.46 -4.74 16.40
N SER A 42 -7.70 -3.46 16.63
CA SER A 42 -7.66 -2.46 15.55
C SER A 42 -6.22 -2.05 15.29
N PHE A 43 -5.80 -2.06 14.04
CA PHE A 43 -4.43 -1.68 13.67
C PHE A 43 -4.39 -1.02 12.29
N THR A 44 -3.27 -0.35 12.01
CA THR A 44 -3.04 0.36 10.75
C THR A 44 -1.91 -0.33 9.99
N ILE A 45 -2.11 -0.52 8.69
CA ILE A 45 -1.07 -1.02 7.77
C ILE A 45 -0.70 0.10 6.82
N ILE A 46 0.60 0.36 6.69
CA ILE A 46 1.14 1.41 5.84
C ILE A 46 2.04 0.79 4.78
N PHE A 47 1.75 1.06 3.51
CA PHE A 47 2.60 0.76 2.36
C PHE A 47 3.36 2.03 1.95
N ASP A 48 4.68 2.05 2.19
CA ASP A 48 5.57 3.17 1.88
C ASP A 48 6.71 2.76 0.93
N SER A 49 6.63 3.03 -0.38
CA SER A 49 5.53 3.62 -1.15
C SER A 49 5.21 2.77 -2.38
N ILE A 50 3.97 2.86 -2.89
CA ILE A 50 3.58 2.14 -4.10
C ILE A 50 4.28 2.65 -5.36
N THR A 51 4.83 3.87 -5.32
CA THR A 51 5.70 4.40 -6.39
C THR A 51 6.85 3.44 -6.70
N HIS A 52 7.47 2.83 -5.68
CA HIS A 52 8.52 1.85 -5.91
C HIS A 52 7.99 0.61 -6.64
N PHE A 53 6.84 0.08 -6.21
CA PHE A 53 6.22 -1.07 -6.84
C PHE A 53 5.83 -0.79 -8.30
N ILE A 54 5.30 0.41 -8.60
CA ILE A 54 4.96 0.81 -9.97
C ILE A 54 6.22 0.78 -10.85
N PHE A 55 7.36 1.27 -10.36
CA PHE A 55 8.62 1.21 -11.11
C PHE A 55 9.19 -0.20 -11.27
N THR A 56 9.06 -1.07 -10.28
CA THR A 56 9.70 -2.40 -10.30
C THR A 56 8.83 -3.49 -10.91
N LEU A 57 7.52 -3.46 -10.66
CA LEU A 57 6.56 -4.48 -11.10
C LEU A 57 5.79 -4.04 -12.36
N GLY A 58 5.73 -2.73 -12.61
CA GLY A 58 4.84 -2.12 -13.59
C GLY A 58 3.47 -1.76 -12.99
N PRO A 59 2.71 -0.86 -13.66
CA PRO A 59 1.41 -0.38 -13.17
C PRO A 59 0.39 -1.50 -12.96
N ASP A 60 0.23 -2.41 -13.93
CA ASP A 60 -0.82 -3.44 -13.88
C ASP A 60 -0.61 -4.44 -12.73
N ARG A 61 0.63 -4.93 -12.57
CA ARG A 61 0.96 -5.84 -11.46
C ARG A 61 0.83 -5.16 -10.11
N THR A 62 1.19 -3.89 -10.03
CA THR A 62 1.03 -3.11 -8.79
C THR A 62 -0.45 -2.87 -8.48
N TYR A 63 -1.27 -2.58 -9.49
CA TYR A 63 -2.71 -2.47 -9.34
C TYR A 63 -3.32 -3.75 -8.79
N SER A 64 -2.98 -4.91 -9.36
CA SER A 64 -3.43 -6.21 -8.85
C SER A 64 -2.97 -6.47 -7.42
N LEU A 65 -1.73 -6.10 -7.06
CA LEU A 65 -1.23 -6.23 -5.69
C LEU A 65 -2.03 -5.36 -4.71
N VAL A 66 -2.20 -4.07 -5.01
CA VAL A 66 -2.94 -3.13 -4.15
C VAL A 66 -4.39 -3.59 -4.00
N ARG A 67 -5.02 -4.04 -5.08
CA ARG A 67 -6.40 -4.53 -5.07
C ARG A 67 -6.57 -5.73 -4.14
N GLN A 68 -5.72 -6.75 -4.29
CA GLN A 68 -5.77 -7.94 -3.45
C GLN A 68 -5.45 -7.62 -1.98
N ALA A 69 -4.50 -6.71 -1.73
CA ALA A 69 -4.20 -6.26 -0.37
C ALA A 69 -5.41 -5.57 0.28
N LEU A 70 -6.10 -4.69 -0.45
CA LEU A 70 -7.32 -4.05 0.02
C LEU A 70 -8.45 -5.05 0.29
N GLU A 71 -8.60 -6.07 -0.55
CA GLU A 71 -9.58 -7.15 -0.37
C GLU A 71 -9.31 -7.96 0.91
N LEU A 72 -8.04 -8.24 1.23
CA LEU A 72 -7.66 -8.86 2.50
C LEU A 72 -7.98 -7.97 3.72
N MET A 73 -7.92 -6.65 3.54
CA MET A 73 -8.10 -5.64 4.61
C MET A 73 -9.53 -5.11 4.74
N ILE A 74 -10.54 -5.76 4.15
CA ILE A 74 -11.93 -5.25 4.12
C ILE A 74 -12.60 -5.12 5.51
N SER A 75 -11.97 -5.65 6.57
CA SER A 75 -12.47 -5.59 7.95
C SER A 75 -12.46 -4.16 8.51
N ALA A 76 -13.53 -3.79 9.24
CA ALA A 76 -13.66 -2.49 9.90
C ALA A 76 -12.61 -2.20 10.99
N LYS A 77 -11.77 -3.19 11.35
CA LYS A 77 -10.68 -3.05 12.33
C LYS A 77 -9.35 -2.60 11.70
N ILE A 78 -9.24 -2.58 10.37
CA ILE A 78 -7.99 -2.31 9.68
C ILE A 78 -8.08 -0.97 8.97
N THR A 79 -7.12 -0.08 9.25
CA THR A 79 -6.91 1.12 8.44
C THR A 79 -5.75 0.88 7.48
N ALA A 80 -5.99 0.97 6.18
CA ALA A 80 -4.95 0.80 5.16
C ALA A 80 -4.52 2.16 4.60
N ILE A 81 -3.22 2.44 4.63
CA ILE A 81 -2.62 3.65 4.08
C ILE A 81 -1.61 3.25 3.00
N PHE A 82 -1.80 3.75 1.79
CA PHE A 82 -0.86 3.57 0.69
C PHE A 82 -0.32 4.94 0.29
N THR A 83 1.01 5.10 0.34
CA THR A 83 1.65 6.35 -0.06
C THR A 83 2.15 6.26 -1.49
N MET A 84 2.04 7.36 -2.23
CA MET A 84 2.48 7.47 -3.62
C MET A 84 3.02 8.86 -3.87
N ASN A 85 4.15 8.97 -4.57
CA ASN A 85 4.58 10.22 -5.16
C ASN A 85 3.86 10.40 -6.50
N SER A 86 2.77 11.16 -6.50
CA SER A 86 1.94 11.41 -7.69
C SER A 86 2.71 12.08 -8.84
N ARG A 87 3.77 12.85 -8.54
CA ARG A 87 4.62 13.51 -9.55
C ARG A 87 5.58 12.55 -10.25
N ALA A 88 5.74 11.32 -9.73
CA ALA A 88 6.61 10.31 -10.32
C ALA A 88 5.96 9.54 -11.49
N HIS A 89 4.65 9.72 -11.71
CA HIS A 89 3.87 8.98 -12.69
C HIS A 89 3.01 9.92 -13.54
N ASP A 90 2.61 9.47 -14.72
CA ASP A 90 1.66 10.22 -15.53
C ASP A 90 0.28 10.27 -14.85
N PRO A 91 -0.57 11.26 -15.20
CA PRO A 91 -1.87 11.43 -14.57
C PRO A 91 -2.79 10.21 -14.69
N LYS A 92 -2.67 9.42 -15.76
CA LYS A 92 -3.51 8.24 -15.96
C LYS A 92 -3.18 7.17 -14.93
N ILE A 93 -1.89 6.87 -14.72
CA ILE A 93 -1.44 5.91 -13.70
C ILE A 93 -1.87 6.40 -12.31
N THR A 94 -1.61 7.66 -11.99
CA THR A 94 -1.97 8.27 -10.70
C THR A 94 -3.47 8.12 -10.42
N SER A 95 -4.33 8.51 -11.36
CA SER A 95 -5.78 8.39 -11.22
C SER A 95 -6.27 6.93 -11.09
N THR A 96 -5.59 5.97 -11.72
CA THR A 96 -5.93 4.54 -11.57
C THR A 96 -5.82 4.07 -10.12
N PHE A 97 -4.74 4.45 -9.41
CA PHE A 97 -4.54 4.06 -8.01
C PHE A 97 -5.40 4.89 -7.06
N GLU A 98 -5.48 6.20 -7.27
CA GLU A 98 -6.34 7.12 -6.52
C GLU A 98 -7.78 6.61 -6.45
N ASN A 99 -8.34 6.08 -7.54
CA ASN A 99 -9.71 5.56 -7.61
C ASN A 99 -9.96 4.27 -6.81
N MET A 100 -8.92 3.69 -6.19
CA MET A 100 -9.06 2.51 -5.32
C MET A 100 -9.37 2.88 -3.86
N PHE A 101 -9.26 4.16 -3.49
CA PHE A 101 -9.35 4.61 -2.10
C PHE A 101 -10.53 5.57 -1.90
N ASP A 102 -11.21 5.45 -0.76
CA ASP A 102 -12.30 6.36 -0.38
C ASP A 102 -11.79 7.74 0.07
N LEU A 103 -10.52 7.82 0.49
CA LEU A 103 -9.91 9.02 1.03
C LEU A 103 -8.53 9.23 0.40
N GLU A 104 -8.29 10.43 -0.11
CA GLU A 104 -6.97 10.89 -0.53
C GLU A 104 -6.48 12.00 0.40
N ILE A 105 -5.22 11.92 0.78
CA ILE A 105 -4.52 12.95 1.54
C ILE A 105 -3.39 13.45 0.65
N LEU A 106 -3.49 14.70 0.22
CA LEU A 106 -2.51 15.34 -0.65
C LEU A 106 -1.61 16.25 0.19
N ASP A 107 -0.36 15.83 0.28
CA ASP A 107 0.70 16.62 0.90
C ASP A 107 1.51 17.33 -0.19
N GLU A 108 1.46 18.66 -0.20
CA GLU A 108 2.23 19.50 -1.12
C GLU A 108 3.27 20.29 -0.30
N GLN A 109 4.54 20.23 -0.72
CA GLN A 109 5.59 21.04 -0.12
C GLN A 109 5.18 22.52 -0.06
N GLY A 110 5.20 23.09 1.15
CA GLY A 110 4.83 24.48 1.41
C GLY A 110 3.38 24.70 1.84
N ARG A 111 2.50 23.68 1.77
CA ARG A 111 1.21 23.71 2.45
C ARG A 111 1.40 23.23 3.89
N GLY A 112 1.07 24.08 4.87
CA GLY A 112 1.15 23.71 6.29
C GLY A 112 0.08 22.70 6.74
N VAL A 113 -0.94 22.46 5.92
CA VAL A 113 -2.02 21.50 6.16
C VAL A 113 -2.29 20.71 4.87
N PRO A 114 -2.29 19.38 4.91
CA PRO A 114 -2.58 18.56 3.73
C PRO A 114 -4.04 18.73 3.30
N GLU A 115 -4.26 18.66 1.99
CA GLU A 115 -5.61 18.67 1.42
C GLU A 115 -6.24 17.27 1.55
N ILE A 116 -7.46 17.20 2.07
CA ILE A 116 -8.18 15.94 2.23
C ILE A 116 -9.31 15.89 1.21
N ARG A 117 -9.32 14.86 0.35
CA ARG A 117 -10.40 14.61 -0.60
C ARG A 117 -11.09 13.30 -0.24
N LYS A 118 -12.37 13.40 0.12
CA LYS A 118 -13.21 12.22 0.35
C LYS A 118 -13.99 11.91 -0.92
N LYS A 119 -13.86 10.68 -1.43
CA LYS A 119 -14.68 10.18 -2.53
C LYS A 119 -16.02 9.72 -1.96
N ILE A 120 -17.10 10.20 -2.57
CA ILE A 120 -18.45 9.75 -2.24
C ILE A 120 -18.65 8.43 -2.98
N THR A 121 -18.38 7.32 -2.32
CA THR A 121 -18.75 5.99 -2.83
C THR A 121 -20.26 5.88 -2.68
N ALA A 122 -21.00 5.90 -3.79
CA ALA A 122 -22.42 5.54 -3.77
C ALA A 122 -22.52 4.11 -3.22
N MET A 123 -23.16 3.96 -2.06
CA MET A 123 -23.51 2.65 -1.53
C MET A 123 -24.52 2.03 -2.50
N ASN A 124 -24.09 1.03 -3.27
CA ASN A 124 -24.99 0.11 -3.96
C ASN A 124 -25.20 -1.13 -3.08
#